data_AF-A0A497M5Z2-F1
#
_entry.id   AF-A0A497M5Z2-F1
#
_cell.length_a   1.000
_cell.length_b   1.000
_cell.length_c   1.000
_cell.angle_alpha   90.00
_cell.angle_beta   90.00
_cell.angle_gamma   90.00
#
_symmetry.space_group_name_H-M   'P 1'
#
loop_
_entity.id
_entity.type
_entity.pdbx_description
1 polymer ?
#
loop_
_entity_poly.entity_id
_entity_poly.type
_entity_poly.pdbx_seq_one_letter_code
_entity_poly.pdbx_strand_id
1 'polypeptide(L)'
;MLMLYRRVNFSAIALLTMLFISTFAMAIPLTISISSTGANATVDALSKLSTTAKELLNSGQETVNIIVTATDAKENVISEVNALGGKVTRTYESIEAIAASIPAENLLKLASSPHVKRIFGDNLRYLASAMPPFTYSSI
;
A
#
# COMPACT_ATOMS: atom_id res chain seq x y z
N MET A 1 -26.51 43.97 -61.48
CA MET A 1 -26.78 43.01 -60.40
C MET A 1 -25.64 43.11 -59.39
N LEU A 2 -25.76 44.08 -58.47
CA LEU A 2 -24.65 44.61 -57.67
C LEU A 2 -24.51 43.83 -56.36
N MET A 3 -23.31 43.30 -56.12
CA MET A 3 -22.90 42.63 -54.88
C MET A 3 -23.11 43.54 -53.66
N LEU A 4 -23.95 43.10 -52.72
CA LEU A 4 -24.02 43.70 -51.37
C LEU A 4 -23.02 42.98 -50.46
N TYR A 5 -21.84 43.59 -50.32
CA TYR A 5 -20.82 43.25 -49.35
C TYR A 5 -21.32 43.59 -47.94
N ARG A 6 -21.81 42.59 -47.21
CA ARG A 6 -22.32 42.73 -45.83
C ARG A 6 -21.15 43.12 -44.93
N ARG A 7 -21.19 44.33 -44.33
CA ARG A 7 -20.22 44.76 -43.31
C ARG A 7 -20.16 43.73 -42.20
N VAL A 8 -19.03 43.03 -42.11
CA VAL A 8 -18.77 42.03 -41.09
C VAL A 8 -18.21 42.75 -39.86
N ASN A 9 -18.93 42.69 -38.74
CA ASN A 9 -18.47 43.25 -37.48
C ASN A 9 -17.33 42.38 -36.95
N PHE A 10 -16.08 42.78 -37.22
CA PHE A 10 -14.88 42.05 -36.83
C PHE A 10 -14.82 41.70 -35.34
N SER A 11 -15.32 42.58 -34.45
CA SER A 11 -15.39 42.31 -33.01
C SER A 11 -16.33 41.15 -32.67
N ALA A 12 -17.43 40.98 -33.41
CA ALA A 12 -18.34 39.87 -33.20
C ALA A 12 -17.76 38.54 -33.71
N ILE A 13 -16.96 38.59 -34.79
CA ILE A 13 -16.29 37.41 -35.35
C ILE A 13 -15.17 36.93 -34.42
N ALA A 14 -14.40 37.86 -33.84
CA ALA A 14 -13.34 37.53 -32.88
C ALA A 14 -13.89 36.86 -31.61
N LEU A 15 -15.05 37.30 -31.12
CA LEU A 15 -15.74 36.65 -30.00
C LEU A 15 -16.26 35.25 -30.38
N LEU A 16 -16.79 35.10 -31.60
CA LEU A 16 -17.30 33.82 -32.08
C LEU A 16 -16.19 32.78 -32.26
N THR A 17 -15.02 33.16 -32.80
CA THR A 17 -13.87 32.24 -32.93
C THR A 17 -13.29 31.87 -31.57
N MET A 18 -13.24 32.79 -30.60
CA MET A 18 -12.82 32.48 -29.23
C MET A 18 -13.80 31.48 -28.56
N LEU A 19 -15.11 31.60 -28.82
CA LEU A 19 -16.12 30.70 -28.27
C LEU A 19 -15.98 29.26 -28.82
N PHE A 20 -15.66 29.09 -30.10
CA PHE A 20 -15.49 27.76 -30.71
C PHE A 20 -14.24 27.02 -30.23
N ILE A 21 -13.18 27.72 -29.83
CA ILE A 21 -11.96 27.09 -29.27
C ILE A 21 -12.19 26.62 -27.82
N SER A 22 -13.15 27.25 -27.11
CA SER A 22 -13.40 26.98 -25.69
C SER A 22 -14.18 25.69 -25.40
N THR A 23 -14.75 25.02 -26.41
CA THR A 23 -15.57 23.81 -26.20
C THR A 23 -14.77 22.49 -26.18
N PHE A 24 -13.45 22.53 -26.34
CA PHE A 24 -12.62 21.30 -26.34
C PHE A 24 -12.04 20.90 -24.97
N ALA A 25 -12.50 21.52 -23.89
CA ALA A 25 -11.99 21.28 -22.55
C ALA A 25 -13.09 20.80 -21.58
N MET A 26 -13.94 19.86 -21.98
CA MET A 26 -14.67 19.05 -20.99
C MET A 26 -15.22 17.76 -21.59
N ALA A 27 -15.04 16.68 -20.82
CA ALA A 27 -15.63 15.36 -20.98
C ALA A 27 -15.00 14.42 -22.02
N ILE A 28 -13.71 14.16 -21.88
CA ILE A 28 -13.31 12.74 -21.83
C ILE A 28 -13.27 12.40 -20.35
N PRO A 29 -14.23 11.65 -19.78
CA PRO A 29 -13.93 10.95 -18.55
C PRO A 29 -12.80 10.00 -18.93
N LEU A 30 -11.58 10.35 -18.55
CA LEU A 30 -10.47 9.42 -18.55
C LEU A 30 -10.80 8.43 -17.42
N THR A 31 -11.77 7.55 -17.64
CA THR A 31 -11.92 6.33 -16.88
C THR A 31 -10.73 5.49 -17.25
N ILE A 32 -9.61 5.81 -16.60
CA ILE A 32 -8.54 4.90 -16.38
C ILE A 32 -9.14 3.80 -15.48
N SER A 33 -9.93 2.91 -16.06
CA SER A 33 -9.97 1.54 -15.57
C SER A 33 -8.64 0.94 -16.00
N ILE A 34 -7.55 1.25 -15.26
CA ILE A 34 -6.46 0.29 -15.23
C ILE A 34 -7.11 -0.92 -14.56
N SER A 35 -7.52 -1.88 -15.38
CA SER A 35 -7.65 -3.26 -14.96
C SER A 35 -6.23 -3.76 -14.64
N SER A 36 -5.64 -3.23 -13.57
CA SER A 36 -4.38 -3.67 -12.98
C SER A 36 -4.72 -4.66 -11.90
N THR A 37 -5.38 -5.75 -12.29
CA THR A 37 -5.66 -6.87 -11.39
C THR A 37 -4.38 -7.49 -10.82
N GLY A 38 -3.20 -7.20 -11.39
CA GLY A 38 -1.89 -7.50 -10.81
C GLY A 38 -1.19 -6.33 -10.09
N ALA A 39 -1.14 -5.14 -10.70
CA ALA A 39 -0.34 -4.02 -10.17
C ALA A 39 -1.02 -3.24 -9.04
N ASN A 40 -2.36 -3.20 -8.97
CA ASN A 40 -3.03 -2.58 -7.82
C ASN A 40 -3.00 -3.50 -6.60
N ALA A 41 -3.05 -4.83 -6.80
CA ALA A 41 -2.96 -5.79 -5.71
C ALA A 41 -1.60 -5.74 -5.01
N THR A 42 -0.51 -5.55 -5.75
CA THR A 42 0.83 -5.39 -5.16
C THR A 42 1.00 -4.04 -4.46
N VAL A 43 0.43 -2.97 -4.99
CA VAL A 43 0.44 -1.64 -4.33
C VAL A 43 -0.39 -1.65 -3.05
N ASP A 44 -1.57 -2.26 -3.06
CA ASP A 44 -2.43 -2.41 -1.87
C ASP A 44 -1.76 -3.29 -0.82
N ALA A 45 -1.24 -4.45 -1.23
CA ALA A 45 -0.46 -5.32 -0.36
C ALA A 45 0.71 -4.56 0.27
N LEU A 46 1.52 -3.86 -0.54
CA LEU A 46 2.67 -3.08 -0.07
C LEU A 46 2.26 -1.93 0.87
N SER A 47 1.06 -1.38 0.73
CA SER A 47 0.52 -0.35 1.63
C SER A 47 0.22 -0.88 3.03
N LYS A 48 -0.14 -2.16 3.15
CA LYS A 48 -0.39 -2.84 4.43
C LYS A 48 0.91 -3.20 5.18
N LEU A 49 2.06 -3.25 4.51
CA LEU A 49 3.35 -3.41 5.17
C LEU A 49 3.81 -2.10 5.82
N SER A 50 4.15 -2.15 7.09
CA SER A 50 4.91 -1.09 7.75
C SER A 50 6.35 -1.00 7.23
N THR A 51 7.06 0.08 7.55
CA THR A 51 8.46 0.27 7.17
C THR A 51 9.34 -0.90 7.61
N THR A 52 9.20 -1.37 8.85
CA THR A 52 9.97 -2.51 9.36
C THR A 52 9.64 -3.82 8.63
N ALA A 53 8.39 -4.02 8.22
CA ALA A 53 8.01 -5.18 7.43
C ALA A 53 8.55 -5.11 5.99
N LYS A 54 8.69 -3.91 5.42
CA LYS A 54 9.34 -3.70 4.11
C LYS A 54 10.85 -3.93 4.18
N GLU A 55 11.49 -3.57 5.29
CA GLU A 55 12.90 -3.88 5.52
C GLU A 55 13.14 -5.39 5.56
N LEU A 56 12.22 -6.16 6.17
CA LEU A 56 12.28 -7.62 6.18
C LEU A 56 12.27 -8.24 4.77
N LEU A 57 11.53 -7.66 3.82
CA LEU A 57 11.57 -8.12 2.41
C LEU A 57 12.96 -7.98 1.78
N ASN A 58 13.74 -6.99 2.22
CA ASN A 58 15.09 -6.72 1.71
C ASN A 58 16.19 -7.37 2.56
N SER A 59 15.83 -8.03 3.66
CA SER A 59 16.79 -8.59 4.62
C SER A 59 17.50 -9.86 4.11
N GLY A 60 16.99 -10.51 3.07
CA GLY A 60 17.51 -11.76 2.55
C GLY A 60 17.32 -12.96 3.48
N GLN A 61 16.51 -12.83 4.54
CA GLN A 61 16.18 -13.92 5.45
C GLN A 61 15.20 -14.90 4.79
N GLU A 62 15.38 -16.20 5.03
CA GLU A 62 14.47 -17.24 4.56
C GLU A 62 13.10 -17.15 5.26
N THR A 63 13.12 -16.87 6.57
CA THR A 63 11.91 -16.69 7.39
C THR A 63 11.98 -15.38 8.14
N VAL A 64 10.83 -14.73 8.29
CA VAL A 64 10.71 -13.41 8.92
C VAL A 64 9.65 -13.44 10.01
N ASN A 65 9.95 -12.80 11.13
CA ASN A 65 9.03 -12.66 12.24
C ASN A 65 8.20 -11.38 12.07
N ILE A 66 6.89 -11.54 12.16
CA ILE A 66 5.94 -10.46 11.89
C ILE A 66 4.82 -10.44 12.94
N ILE A 67 4.25 -9.26 13.11
CA ILE A 67 3.00 -9.05 13.85
C ILE A 67 1.95 -8.60 12.84
N VAL A 68 0.86 -9.34 12.76
CA VAL A 68 -0.23 -9.10 11.81
C VAL A 68 -1.47 -8.66 12.56
N THR A 69 -2.06 -7.55 12.13
CA THR A 69 -3.38 -7.11 12.61
C THR A 69 -4.45 -7.59 11.64
N ALA A 70 -5.48 -8.26 12.15
CA ALA A 70 -6.62 -8.74 11.38
C ALA A 70 -7.60 -7.59 11.09
N THR A 71 -8.31 -7.69 9.97
CA THR A 71 -9.44 -6.80 9.62
C THR A 71 -10.72 -7.26 10.33
N ASP A 72 -10.91 -8.57 10.41
CA ASP A 72 -12.11 -9.26 10.88
C ASP A 72 -11.80 -10.16 12.08
N ALA A 73 -11.34 -11.39 11.84
CA ALA A 73 -11.14 -12.41 12.87
C ALA A 73 -9.71 -12.95 12.83
N LYS A 74 -9.08 -13.07 14.01
CA LYS A 74 -7.73 -13.64 14.17
C LYS A 74 -7.61 -15.03 13.54
N GLU A 75 -8.66 -15.85 13.61
CA GLU A 75 -8.69 -17.22 13.12
C GLU A 75 -8.46 -17.30 11.59
N ASN A 76 -8.98 -16.35 10.83
CA ASN A 76 -8.80 -16.29 9.37
C ASN A 76 -7.33 -16.06 9.03
N VAL A 77 -6.68 -15.12 9.73
CA VAL A 77 -5.26 -14.83 9.56
C VAL A 77 -4.39 -16.01 10.01
N ILE A 78 -4.76 -16.71 11.09
CA ILE A 78 -4.05 -17.92 11.55
C ILE A 78 -4.10 -19.02 10.47
N SER A 79 -5.28 -19.26 9.89
CA SER A 79 -5.44 -20.24 8.81
C SER A 79 -4.57 -19.89 7.61
N GLU A 80 -4.53 -18.61 7.24
CA GLU A 80 -3.77 -18.14 6.08
C GLU A 80 -2.25 -18.19 6.31
N VAL A 81 -1.79 -17.82 7.49
CA VAL A 81 -0.38 -17.97 7.88
C VAL A 81 0.05 -19.44 7.79
N ASN A 82 -0.76 -20.36 8.33
CA ASN A 82 -0.46 -21.80 8.28
C ASN A 82 -0.49 -22.32 6.83
N ALA A 83 -1.41 -21.85 5.99
CA ALA A 83 -1.48 -22.22 4.57
C ALA A 83 -0.26 -21.74 3.77
N LEU A 84 0.35 -20.62 4.17
CA LEU A 84 1.56 -20.06 3.56
C LEU A 84 2.86 -20.68 4.10
N GLY A 85 2.77 -21.76 4.89
CA GLY A 85 3.92 -22.44 5.49
C GLY A 85 4.53 -21.68 6.67
N GLY A 86 3.82 -20.68 7.20
CA GLY A 86 4.20 -19.98 8.41
C GLY A 86 3.74 -20.71 9.68
N LYS A 87 4.21 -20.21 10.82
CA LYS A 87 3.86 -20.69 12.15
C LYS A 87 3.45 -19.52 13.03
N VAL A 88 2.29 -19.63 13.65
CA VAL A 88 1.85 -18.66 14.66
C VAL A 88 2.61 -18.91 15.97
N THR A 89 3.30 -17.89 16.46
CA THR A 89 4.09 -17.94 17.69
C THR A 89 3.27 -17.48 18.89
N ARG A 90 2.45 -16.44 18.71
CA ARG A 90 1.54 -15.93 19.75
C ARG A 90 0.28 -15.36 19.15
N THR A 91 -0.82 -15.47 19.90
CA THR A 91 -2.09 -14.79 19.63
C THR A 91 -2.34 -13.79 20.74
N TYR A 92 -2.66 -12.54 20.40
CA TYR A 92 -2.95 -11.52 21.40
C TYR A 92 -4.44 -11.56 21.76
N GLU A 93 -4.76 -11.62 23.06
CA GLU A 93 -6.16 -11.68 23.51
C GLU A 93 -6.84 -10.31 23.43
N SER A 94 -6.16 -9.25 23.88
CA SER A 94 -6.73 -7.90 23.99
C SER A 94 -6.87 -7.14 22.66
N ILE A 95 -6.23 -7.60 21.59
CA ILE A 95 -6.24 -6.97 20.27
C ILE A 95 -6.44 -8.00 19.16
N GLU A 96 -6.97 -7.57 18.02
CA GLU A 96 -7.10 -8.38 16.81
C GLU A 96 -5.76 -8.50 16.08
N ALA A 97 -4.77 -9.10 16.74
CA ALA A 97 -3.45 -9.32 16.16
C ALA A 97 -2.85 -10.67 16.54
N ILE A 98 -1.93 -11.14 15.72
CA ILE A 98 -1.13 -12.35 15.93
C ILE A 98 0.34 -12.06 15.65
N ALA A 99 1.23 -12.77 16.35
CA ALA A 99 2.65 -12.84 16.03
C ALA A 99 2.94 -14.17 15.34
N ALA A 100 3.60 -14.13 14.20
CA ALA A 100 3.88 -15.29 13.38
C ALA A 100 5.26 -15.21 12.73
N SER A 101 5.81 -16.37 12.40
CA SER A 101 6.99 -16.53 11.56
C SER A 101 6.53 -17.07 10.20
N ILE A 102 6.90 -16.43 9.10
CA ILE A 102 6.48 -16.81 7.75
C ILE A 102 7.69 -16.78 6.81
N PRO A 103 7.74 -17.63 5.77
CA PRO A 103 8.74 -17.49 4.72
C PRO A 103 8.68 -16.11 4.05
N ALA A 104 9.83 -15.48 3.84
CA ALA A 104 9.91 -14.10 3.37
C ALA A 104 9.24 -13.91 2.00
N GLU A 105 9.32 -14.91 1.12
CA GLU A 105 8.70 -14.91 -0.20
C GLU A 105 7.17 -14.90 -0.16
N ASN A 106 6.58 -15.34 0.96
CA ASN A 106 5.13 -15.38 1.14
C ASN A 106 4.59 -14.17 1.90
N LEU A 107 5.46 -13.27 2.38
CA LEU A 107 5.05 -12.07 3.12
C LEU A 107 4.15 -11.14 2.27
N LEU A 108 4.47 -10.98 0.98
CA LEU A 108 3.65 -10.16 0.08
C LEU A 108 2.30 -10.82 -0.21
N LYS A 109 2.26 -12.16 -0.29
CA LYS A 109 1.00 -12.91 -0.49
C LYS A 109 0.08 -12.76 0.71
N LEU A 110 0.64 -12.83 1.93
CA LEU A 110 -0.12 -12.60 3.15
C LEU A 110 -0.68 -11.17 3.21
N ALA A 111 0.09 -10.16 2.77
CA ALA A 111 -0.37 -8.79 2.72
C ALA A 111 -1.51 -8.57 1.70
N SER A 112 -1.55 -9.34 0.61
CA SER A 112 -2.65 -9.30 -0.36
C SER A 112 -3.97 -9.83 0.19
N SER A 113 -3.97 -10.52 1.34
CA SER A 113 -5.18 -11.04 1.96
C SER A 113 -6.17 -9.93 2.35
N PRO A 114 -7.49 -10.13 2.14
CA PRO A 114 -8.51 -9.22 2.66
C PRO A 114 -8.63 -9.25 4.18
N HIS A 115 -8.25 -10.36 4.82
CA HIS A 115 -8.32 -10.55 6.27
C HIS A 115 -7.18 -9.83 7.02
N VAL A 116 -6.17 -9.36 6.28
CA VAL A 116 -5.03 -8.64 6.84
C VAL A 116 -5.23 -7.14 6.72
N LYS A 117 -5.24 -6.47 7.87
CA LYS A 117 -5.32 -5.01 7.98
C LYS A 117 -3.95 -4.38 7.86
N ARG A 118 -2.96 -4.91 8.59
CA ARG A 118 -1.59 -4.34 8.62
C ARG A 118 -0.56 -5.35 9.09
N ILE A 119 0.66 -5.24 8.59
CA ILE A 119 1.79 -6.10 8.95
C ILE A 119 2.96 -5.27 9.49
N PHE A 120 3.48 -5.69 10.63
CA PHE A 120 4.64 -5.11 11.31
C PHE A 120 5.79 -6.11 11.38
N GLY A 121 7.02 -5.63 11.18
CA GLY A 121 8.21 -6.47 11.44
C GLY A 121 8.45 -6.59 12.93
N ASP A 122 8.56 -7.82 13.43
CA ASP A 122 8.86 -8.12 14.83
C ASP A 122 10.37 -8.04 15.08
N ASN A 123 10.81 -6.87 15.54
CA ASN A 123 12.22 -6.57 15.76
C ASN A 123 12.50 -6.40 17.25
N LEU A 124 13.66 -6.88 17.68
CA LEU A 124 14.15 -6.65 19.05
C LEU A 124 14.33 -5.15 19.28
N ARG A 125 13.79 -4.68 20.40
CA ARG A 125 13.96 -3.30 20.87
C ARG A 125 14.67 -3.31 22.21
N TYR A 126 15.74 -2.54 22.30
CA TYR A 126 16.46 -2.31 23.55
C TYR A 126 15.85 -1.12 24.27
N LEU A 127 15.77 -1.22 25.60
CA LEU A 127 15.39 -0.08 26.43
C LEU A 127 16.44 1.03 26.25
N ALA A 128 15.98 2.28 26.19
CA ALA A 128 16.86 3.42 26.31
C ALA A 128 17.59 3.28 27.66
N SER A 129 18.90 3.09 27.60
CA SER A 129 19.76 2.54 28.65
C SER A 129 19.37 2.90 30.09
N ALA A 130 19.26 1.88 30.95
CA ALA A 130 20.00 1.91 32.20
C ALA A 130 21.26 1.05 31.99
N MET A 131 22.35 1.70 31.56
CA MET A 131 23.73 1.20 31.50
C MET A 131 24.03 -0.02 30.59
N PRO A 132 25.10 0.01 29.75
CA PRO A 132 25.58 -1.20 29.06
C PRO A 132 26.04 -2.28 30.06
N PRO A 133 26.05 -3.56 29.66
CA PRO A 133 26.31 -4.69 30.57
C PRO A 133 27.67 -4.53 31.26
N PHE A 134 27.64 -4.69 32.58
CA PHE A 134 28.79 -4.70 33.48
C PHE A 134 30.03 -5.32 32.83
N THR A 135 30.99 -4.48 32.46
CA THR A 135 32.37 -4.94 32.25
C THR A 135 32.92 -5.32 33.62
N TYR A 136 32.76 -6.58 34.02
CA TYR A 136 33.59 -7.14 35.08
C TYR A 136 35.01 -7.27 34.51
N SER A 137 35.86 -6.30 34.82
CA SER A 137 37.31 -6.49 34.71
C SER A 137 37.76 -7.31 35.90
N SER A 138 37.84 -8.62 35.73
CA SER A 138 38.66 -9.46 36.59
C SER A 138 40.12 -9.34 36.13
N ILE A 139 40.92 -8.64 36.94
CA ILE A 139 42.34 -8.82 37.32
C ILE A 139 42.84 -7.46 37.83
#